data_AF-X1MP84-F1
#
_entry.id   AF-X1MP84-F1
#
_cell.length_a   1.000
_cell.length_b   1.000
_cell.length_c   1.000
_cell.angle_alpha   90.00
_cell.angle_beta   90.00
_cell.angle_gamma   90.00
#
_symmetry.space_group_name_H-M   'P 1'
#
loop_
_entity.id
_entity.type
_entity.pdbx_description
1 polymer ?
#
loop_
_entity_poly.entity_id
_entity_poly.type
_entity_poly.pdbx_seq_one_letter_code
_entity_poly.pdbx_strand_id
1 'polypeptide(L)'
;IYLYILFITFMMPYYTNKAPILVLILDNGWIGMTGQQPHPGSDTRYYKDGNFKKGINLEEFLQGTGACVSVIRHHEGNEKDYINRLKEIIYEKGLDVLGKKNLHVIVVKDECIQKYIKRHKVKVRHVDMELCKNCGLCYSQFLCPAINEKDDVAYINSSLCLGCGICEEICPNNAINREEL
;
A
#
# COMPACT_ATOMS: atom_id res chain seq x y z
N ILE A 1 3.38 19.14 -7.66
CA ILE A 1 3.18 19.68 -9.03
C ILE A 1 3.72 18.69 -10.07
N TYR A 2 4.97 18.22 -9.97
CA TYR A 2 5.53 17.24 -10.91
C TYR A 2 4.74 15.92 -11.05
N LEU A 3 4.22 15.34 -9.96
CA LEU A 3 3.40 14.12 -10.02
C LEU A 3 2.05 14.34 -10.76
N TYR A 4 1.44 15.51 -10.60
CA TYR A 4 0.14 15.85 -11.19
C TYR A 4 0.24 16.21 -12.67
N ILE A 5 1.33 16.89 -13.06
CA ILE A 5 1.60 17.20 -14.47
C ILE A 5 1.86 15.91 -15.27
N LEU A 6 2.64 14.97 -14.71
CA LEU A 6 2.86 13.67 -15.34
C LEU A 6 1.55 12.90 -15.55
N PHE A 7 0.64 12.95 -14.57
CA PHE A 7 -0.64 12.26 -14.64
C PHE A 7 -1.55 12.82 -15.74
N ILE A 8 -1.63 14.15 -15.86
CA ILE A 8 -2.45 14.81 -16.91
C ILE A 8 -1.89 14.51 -18.31
N THR A 9 -0.57 14.56 -18.50
CA THR A 9 0.05 14.21 -19.79
C THR A 9 -0.12 12.72 -20.12
N PHE A 10 -0.07 11.83 -19.12
CA PHE A 10 -0.32 10.40 -19.28
C PHE A 10 -1.78 10.08 -19.64
N MET A 11 -2.72 10.96 -19.28
CA MET A 11 -4.15 10.81 -19.59
C MET A 11 -4.56 11.35 -20.96
N MET A 12 -3.75 12.20 -21.61
CA MET A 12 -4.07 12.70 -22.96
C MET A 12 -4.18 11.61 -24.04
N PRO A 13 -3.33 10.56 -24.07
CA PRO A 13 -3.50 9.41 -24.95
C PRO A 13 -4.81 8.65 -24.72
N TYR A 14 -5.35 8.63 -23.50
CA TYR A 14 -6.64 7.99 -23.24
C TYR A 14 -7.78 8.71 -23.97
N TYR A 15 -7.86 10.03 -23.81
CA TYR A 15 -8.90 10.86 -24.43
C TYR A 15 -8.86 10.83 -25.96
N THR A 16 -7.66 10.70 -26.54
CA THR A 16 -7.47 10.74 -27.99
C THR A 16 -7.50 9.36 -28.64
N ASN A 17 -6.97 8.32 -27.97
CA ASN A 17 -6.77 7.00 -28.58
C ASN A 17 -7.68 5.89 -28.03
N LYS A 18 -8.56 6.17 -27.04
CA LYS A 18 -9.41 5.16 -26.35
C LYS A 18 -8.60 3.91 -25.96
N ALA A 19 -7.38 4.13 -25.46
CA ALA A 19 -6.53 3.04 -25.01
C ALA A 19 -7.09 2.47 -23.69
N PRO A 20 -7.23 1.14 -23.57
CA PRO A 20 -7.65 0.51 -22.32
C PRO A 20 -6.52 0.60 -21.30
N ILE A 21 -6.65 1.47 -20.29
CA ILE A 21 -5.58 1.75 -19.32
C ILE A 21 -6.10 1.53 -17.91
N LEU A 22 -5.41 0.65 -17.16
CA LEU A 22 -5.58 0.49 -15.72
C LEU A 22 -4.39 1.10 -14.99
N VAL A 23 -4.63 2.05 -14.10
CA VAL A 23 -3.59 2.71 -13.28
C VAL A 23 -3.78 2.33 -11.82
N LEU A 24 -2.70 1.91 -11.17
CA LEU A 24 -2.65 1.75 -9.72
C LEU A 24 -1.92 2.95 -9.09
N ILE A 25 -2.60 3.67 -8.20
CA ILE A 25 -2.01 4.72 -7.38
C ILE A 25 -1.87 4.21 -5.95
N LEU A 26 -0.65 4.20 -5.44
CA LEU A 26 -0.36 3.91 -4.04
C LEU A 26 -0.32 5.22 -3.25
N ASP A 27 -1.45 5.61 -2.67
CA ASP A 27 -1.59 6.81 -1.85
C ASP A 27 -1.33 6.48 -0.38
N ASN A 28 -0.08 6.72 0.05
CA ASN A 28 0.32 6.57 1.44
C ASN A 28 0.16 7.88 2.27
N GLY A 29 -0.46 8.91 1.66
CA GLY A 29 -0.65 10.25 2.21
C GLY A 29 0.60 11.13 2.29
N TRP A 30 1.77 10.68 1.80
CA TRP A 30 3.07 11.37 1.93
C TRP A 30 4.03 11.10 0.76
N ILE A 31 5.06 11.93 0.59
CA ILE A 31 6.16 11.56 -0.30
C ILE A 31 7.12 10.66 0.46
N GLY A 32 7.02 9.34 0.26
CA GLY A 32 7.78 8.34 1.00
C GLY A 32 9.30 8.41 0.77
N MET A 33 9.73 8.66 -0.46
CA MET A 33 11.15 8.60 -0.86
C MET A 33 12.02 9.74 -0.31
N THR A 34 11.50 10.96 -0.18
CA THR A 34 12.29 12.16 0.16
C THR A 34 12.14 12.57 1.63
N GLY A 35 11.89 11.60 2.51
CA GLY A 35 11.83 11.86 3.96
C GLY A 35 10.49 12.44 4.43
N GLN A 36 9.38 11.93 3.92
CA GLN A 36 8.02 12.28 4.39
C GLN A 36 7.69 13.77 4.16
N GLN A 37 7.95 14.26 2.96
CA GLN A 37 7.50 15.61 2.59
C GLN A 37 5.99 15.60 2.33
N PRO A 38 5.25 16.64 2.76
CA PRO A 38 3.83 16.76 2.47
C PRO A 38 3.63 17.06 0.98
N HIS A 39 2.61 16.45 0.39
CA HIS A 39 2.11 16.78 -0.94
C HIS A 39 0.70 17.41 -0.82
N PRO A 40 0.12 17.96 -1.90
CA PRO A 40 -1.20 18.58 -1.86
C PRO A 40 -2.36 17.70 -1.37
N GLY A 41 -2.20 16.38 -1.37
CA GLY A 41 -3.17 15.42 -0.81
C GLY A 41 -2.88 15.00 0.63
N SER A 42 -1.74 15.40 1.20
CA SER A 42 -1.33 15.01 2.55
C SER A 42 -2.25 15.61 3.61
N ASP A 43 -2.61 14.78 4.59
CA ASP A 43 -3.29 15.24 5.79
C ASP A 43 -2.30 15.92 6.75
N THR A 44 -2.35 17.25 6.81
CA THR A 44 -1.46 18.06 7.66
C THR A 44 -1.99 18.29 9.07
N ARG A 45 -3.16 17.74 9.45
CA ARG A 45 -3.78 17.93 10.78
C ARG A 45 -2.88 17.48 11.95
N TYR A 46 -1.88 16.65 11.68
CA TYR A 46 -0.97 16.07 12.67
C TYR A 46 0.37 16.82 12.80
N TYR A 47 0.56 17.96 12.13
CA TYR A 47 1.81 18.71 12.13
C TYR A 47 1.73 19.99 12.96
N LYS A 48 2.86 20.35 13.58
CA LYS A 48 3.01 21.36 14.65
C LYS A 48 2.73 22.80 14.24
N ASP A 49 2.59 23.10 12.96
CA ASP A 49 2.50 24.49 12.46
C ASP A 49 1.09 25.11 12.56
N GLY A 50 0.10 24.39 13.11
CA GLY A 50 -1.24 24.92 13.42
C GLY A 50 -2.10 25.33 12.21
N ASN A 51 -1.51 25.43 11.02
CA ASN A 51 -2.19 25.80 9.79
C ASN A 51 -2.73 24.55 9.09
N PHE A 52 -3.97 24.22 9.41
CA PHE A 52 -4.75 23.20 8.70
C PHE A 52 -4.83 23.56 7.21
N LYS A 53 -4.31 22.69 6.34
CA LYS A 53 -4.55 22.78 4.90
C LYS A 53 -5.50 21.66 4.51
N LYS A 54 -6.63 22.00 3.90
CA LYS A 54 -7.53 21.01 3.30
C LYS A 54 -6.77 20.33 2.17
N GLY A 55 -6.42 19.06 2.34
CA GLY A 55 -5.82 18.25 1.28
C GLY A 55 -6.77 18.13 0.09
N ILE A 56 -6.20 18.02 -1.12
CA ILE A 56 -6.96 17.71 -2.33
C ILE A 56 -7.54 16.30 -2.15
N ASN A 57 -8.86 16.17 -2.31
CA ASN A 57 -9.49 14.85 -2.41
C ASN A 57 -9.06 14.23 -3.75
N LEU A 58 -8.12 13.29 -3.70
CA LEU A 58 -7.59 12.63 -4.89
C LEU A 58 -8.68 11.88 -5.66
N GLU A 59 -9.67 11.31 -4.97
CA GLU A 59 -10.75 10.53 -5.57
C GLU A 59 -11.66 11.45 -6.41
N GLU A 60 -12.11 12.55 -5.83
CA GLU A 60 -12.90 13.58 -6.53
C GLU A 60 -12.12 14.22 -7.68
N PHE A 61 -10.82 14.50 -7.47
CA PHE A 61 -9.95 15.05 -8.51
C PHE A 61 -9.86 14.12 -9.72
N LEU A 62 -9.60 12.83 -9.48
CA LEU A 62 -9.52 11.83 -10.54
C LEU A 62 -10.86 11.62 -11.25
N GLN A 63 -11.97 11.59 -10.51
CA GLN A 63 -13.31 11.54 -11.12
C GLN A 63 -13.57 12.76 -12.02
N GLY A 64 -13.14 13.96 -11.60
CA GLY A 64 -13.22 15.18 -12.39
C GLY A 64 -12.41 15.14 -13.69
N THR A 65 -11.39 14.28 -13.77
CA THR A 65 -10.63 14.02 -15.02
C THR A 65 -11.31 13.02 -15.97
N GLY A 66 -12.51 12.53 -15.65
CA GLY A 66 -13.24 11.54 -16.45
C GLY A 66 -12.73 10.10 -16.31
N ALA A 67 -11.84 9.84 -15.36
CA ALA A 67 -11.41 8.47 -15.02
C ALA A 67 -12.50 7.75 -14.20
N CYS A 68 -12.68 6.46 -14.46
CA CYS A 68 -13.36 5.59 -13.50
C CYS A 68 -12.43 5.37 -12.31
N VAL A 69 -12.94 5.48 -11.09
CA VAL A 69 -12.11 5.40 -9.87
C VAL A 69 -12.66 4.33 -8.94
N SER A 70 -11.78 3.48 -8.42
CA SER A 70 -12.10 2.60 -7.29
C SER A 70 -11.05 2.77 -6.21
N VAL A 71 -11.47 2.63 -4.96
CA VAL A 71 -10.60 2.84 -3.80
C VAL A 71 -10.58 1.56 -2.99
N ILE A 72 -9.39 1.15 -2.57
CA ILE A 72 -9.20 0.01 -1.69
C ILE A 72 -8.32 0.42 -0.52
N ARG A 73 -8.70 0.00 0.68
CA ARG A 73 -7.92 0.22 1.91
C ARG A 73 -7.61 -1.13 2.55
N HIS A 74 -6.49 -1.21 3.26
CA HIS A 74 -6.06 -2.43 3.95
C HIS A 74 -7.02 -2.81 5.08
N HIS A 75 -7.49 -1.84 5.87
CA HIS A 75 -8.37 -2.07 7.02
C HIS A 75 -9.88 -1.99 6.70
N GLU A 76 -10.29 -2.26 5.46
CA GLU A 76 -11.71 -2.35 5.11
C GLU A 76 -12.21 -3.80 5.20
N GLY A 77 -13.02 -4.11 6.23
CA GLY A 77 -13.61 -5.45 6.40
C GLY A 77 -12.76 -6.39 7.25
N ASN A 78 -12.78 -7.69 6.94
CA ASN A 78 -12.06 -8.72 7.68
C ASN A 78 -10.56 -8.67 7.33
N GLU A 79 -9.68 -8.51 8.31
CA GLU A 79 -8.25 -8.15 8.15
C GLU A 79 -7.43 -9.14 7.30
N LYS A 80 -7.91 -10.39 7.10
CA LYS A 80 -7.13 -11.48 6.49
C LYS A 80 -7.27 -11.63 4.97
N ASP A 81 -8.00 -10.75 4.29
CA ASP A 81 -8.37 -10.94 2.86
C ASP A 81 -7.96 -9.78 1.92
N TYR A 82 -7.13 -8.86 2.40
CA TYR A 82 -6.73 -7.68 1.61
C TYR A 82 -6.10 -8.05 0.27
N ILE A 83 -5.19 -9.03 0.25
CA ILE A 83 -4.50 -9.46 -0.97
C ILE A 83 -5.48 -10.06 -1.99
N ASN A 84 -6.48 -10.83 -1.56
CA ASN A 84 -7.47 -11.40 -2.48
C ASN A 84 -8.39 -10.32 -3.01
N ARG A 85 -8.90 -9.42 -2.15
CA ARG A 85 -9.65 -8.24 -2.58
C ARG A 85 -8.88 -7.40 -3.61
N LEU A 86 -7.58 -7.19 -3.38
CA LEU A 86 -6.73 -6.44 -4.31
C LEU A 86 -6.58 -7.17 -5.65
N LYS A 87 -6.42 -8.50 -5.65
CA LYS A 87 -6.38 -9.30 -6.88
C LYS A 87 -7.71 -9.26 -7.62
N GLU A 88 -8.82 -9.39 -6.91
CA GLU A 88 -10.17 -9.38 -7.48
C GLU A 88 -10.46 -8.04 -8.16
N ILE A 89 -10.18 -6.92 -7.50
CA ILE A 89 -10.43 -5.60 -8.08
C ILE A 89 -9.52 -5.33 -9.28
N ILE A 90 -8.24 -5.73 -9.23
CA ILE A 90 -7.33 -5.60 -10.38
C ILE A 90 -7.85 -6.42 -11.56
N TYR A 91 -8.31 -7.64 -11.32
CA TYR A 91 -8.84 -8.52 -12.35
C TYR A 91 -10.14 -7.97 -12.95
N GLU A 92 -11.12 -7.63 -12.11
CA GLU A 92 -12.42 -7.10 -12.50
C GLU A 92 -12.26 -5.80 -13.32
N LYS A 93 -11.47 -4.85 -12.82
CA LYS A 93 -11.26 -3.57 -13.52
C LYS A 93 -10.35 -3.73 -14.74
N GLY A 94 -9.43 -4.69 -14.71
CA GLY A 94 -8.65 -5.08 -15.88
C GLY A 94 -9.54 -5.54 -17.04
N LEU A 95 -10.54 -6.37 -16.77
CA LEU A 95 -11.54 -6.76 -17.76
C LEU A 95 -12.42 -5.58 -18.21
N ASP A 96 -12.81 -4.71 -17.27
CA ASP A 96 -13.60 -3.51 -17.56
C ASP A 96 -12.89 -2.59 -18.55
N VAL A 97 -11.60 -2.31 -18.31
CA VAL A 97 -10.82 -1.43 -19.20
C VAL A 97 -10.67 -2.00 -20.59
N LEU A 98 -10.46 -3.31 -20.71
CA LEU A 98 -10.36 -3.98 -22.00
C LEU A 98 -11.70 -3.94 -22.77
N GLY A 99 -12.81 -4.19 -22.09
CA GLY A 99 -14.15 -4.24 -22.70
C GLY A 99 -14.68 -2.85 -23.08
N LYS A 100 -14.58 -1.89 -22.17
CA LYS A 100 -15.12 -0.52 -22.35
C LYS A 100 -14.15 0.43 -23.04
N LYS A 101 -12.87 0.07 -23.14
CA LYS A 101 -11.80 0.95 -23.60
C LYS A 101 -11.77 2.28 -22.81
N ASN A 102 -11.97 2.17 -21.49
CA ASN A 102 -11.93 3.30 -20.56
C ASN A 102 -10.58 3.36 -19.81
N LEU A 103 -10.40 4.46 -19.07
CA LEU A 103 -9.35 4.62 -18.08
C LEU A 103 -9.94 4.32 -16.71
N HIS A 104 -9.35 3.37 -16.02
CA HIS A 104 -9.70 3.06 -14.64
C HIS A 104 -8.50 3.27 -13.72
N VAL A 105 -8.72 3.94 -12.61
CA VAL A 105 -7.71 4.21 -11.58
C VAL A 105 -8.12 3.50 -10.30
N ILE A 106 -7.28 2.60 -9.82
CA ILE A 106 -7.41 1.98 -8.51
C ILE A 106 -6.51 2.75 -7.55
N VAL A 107 -7.11 3.42 -6.57
CA VAL A 107 -6.39 4.11 -5.50
C VAL A 107 -6.28 3.15 -4.31
N VAL A 108 -5.07 2.66 -4.07
CA VAL A 108 -4.72 1.92 -2.86
C VAL A 108 -4.36 2.94 -1.79
N LYS A 109 -5.20 3.05 -0.77
CA LYS A 109 -5.14 4.15 0.19
C LYS A 109 -4.91 3.61 1.60
N ASP A 110 -3.68 3.77 2.07
CA ASP A 110 -3.26 3.31 3.39
C ASP A 110 -2.32 4.33 4.04
N GLU A 111 -2.20 4.33 5.36
CA GLU A 111 -1.22 5.22 5.98
C GLU A 111 0.19 4.64 5.89
N CYS A 112 1.20 5.49 5.61
CA CYS A 112 2.59 5.06 5.74
C CYS A 112 2.90 4.57 7.18
N ILE A 113 3.41 3.34 7.29
CA ILE A 113 3.78 2.71 8.57
C ILE A 113 4.68 3.61 9.44
N GLN A 114 5.60 4.38 8.84
CA GLN A 114 6.49 5.27 9.56
C GLN A 114 5.78 6.43 10.28
N LYS A 115 4.57 6.80 9.84
CA LYS A 115 3.71 7.77 10.54
C LYS A 115 2.84 7.07 11.59
N TYR A 116 2.38 5.86 11.28
CA TYR A 116 1.61 5.05 12.21
C TYR A 116 2.40 4.79 13.51
N ILE A 117 3.66 4.33 13.41
CA ILE A 117 4.52 4.02 14.56
C ILE A 117 4.89 5.22 15.44
N LYS A 118 4.85 6.45 14.89
CA LYS A 118 5.06 7.67 15.67
C LYS A 118 3.91 7.97 16.63
N ARG A 119 2.73 7.37 16.37
CA ARG A 119 1.48 7.65 17.09
C ARG A 119 0.97 6.43 17.87
N HIS A 120 1.43 5.23 17.51
CA HIS A 120 0.97 3.97 18.10
C HIS A 120 2.17 3.10 18.49
N LYS A 121 2.02 2.37 19.59
CA LYS A 121 2.92 1.27 19.90
C LYS A 121 2.60 0.11 18.95
N VAL A 122 3.54 -0.20 18.07
CA VAL A 122 3.44 -1.37 17.21
C VAL A 122 3.89 -2.63 17.93
N LYS A 123 3.24 -3.75 17.64
CA LYS A 123 3.70 -5.07 18.05
C LYS A 123 4.64 -5.62 16.99
N VAL A 124 5.87 -5.91 17.40
CA VAL A 124 6.85 -6.58 16.54
C VAL A 124 6.37 -7.99 16.21
N ARG A 125 6.85 -8.50 15.07
CA ARG A 125 6.51 -9.84 14.60
C ARG A 125 7.61 -10.83 14.97
N HIS A 126 7.21 -12.06 15.24
CA HIS A 126 8.08 -13.16 15.61
C HIS A 126 7.84 -14.35 14.69
N VAL A 127 8.85 -15.22 14.57
CA VAL A 127 8.75 -16.48 13.85
C VAL A 127 8.57 -17.59 14.86
N ASP A 128 7.50 -18.36 14.70
CA ASP A 128 7.30 -19.64 15.37
C ASP A 128 8.18 -20.70 14.69
N MET A 129 9.18 -21.18 15.43
CA MET A 129 10.15 -22.15 14.92
C MET A 129 9.54 -23.53 14.68
N GLU A 130 8.44 -23.88 15.33
CA GLU A 130 7.78 -25.18 15.12
C GLU A 130 6.96 -25.20 13.82
N LEU A 131 6.41 -24.04 13.43
CA LEU A 131 5.65 -23.89 12.19
C LEU A 131 6.51 -23.52 10.98
N CYS A 132 7.70 -22.96 11.20
CA CYS A 132 8.59 -22.50 10.14
C CYS A 132 9.22 -23.68 9.39
N LYS A 133 8.95 -23.79 8.08
CA LYS A 133 9.53 -24.80 7.18
C LYS A 133 10.71 -24.28 6.33
N ASN A 134 11.31 -23.16 6.73
CA ASN A 134 12.37 -22.46 5.99
C ASN A 134 12.11 -22.29 4.47
N CYS A 135 10.88 -21.92 4.08
CA CYS A 135 10.51 -21.81 2.67
C CYS A 135 11.11 -20.62 1.91
N GLY A 136 11.81 -19.70 2.60
CA GLY A 136 12.44 -18.52 1.99
C GLY A 136 11.53 -17.38 1.56
N LEU A 137 10.20 -17.54 1.56
CA LEU A 137 9.29 -16.52 1.04
C LEU A 137 9.46 -15.15 1.73
N CYS A 138 9.62 -15.13 3.06
CA CYS A 138 9.69 -13.90 3.84
C CYS A 138 11.03 -13.13 3.74
N TYR A 139 12.16 -13.83 3.56
CA TYR A 139 13.49 -13.20 3.49
C TYR A 139 14.07 -13.14 2.07
N SER A 140 13.76 -14.10 1.18
CA SER A 140 14.31 -14.14 -0.18
C SER A 140 13.41 -13.48 -1.22
N GLN A 141 12.08 -13.60 -1.09
CA GLN A 141 11.14 -13.03 -2.09
C GLN A 141 10.55 -11.69 -1.62
N PHE A 142 10.10 -11.62 -0.36
CA PHE A 142 9.52 -10.41 0.20
C PHE A 142 10.57 -9.35 0.55
N LEU A 143 11.81 -9.75 0.87
CA LEU A 143 12.96 -8.86 1.08
C LEU A 143 12.73 -7.79 2.16
N CYS A 144 12.03 -8.14 3.25
CA CYS A 144 11.90 -7.23 4.37
C CYS A 144 13.27 -7.06 5.09
N PRO A 145 13.77 -5.83 5.30
CA PRO A 145 15.08 -5.60 5.90
C PRO A 145 15.17 -6.07 7.37
N ALA A 146 14.02 -6.29 8.02
CA ALA A 146 13.96 -6.82 9.38
C ALA A 146 14.03 -8.35 9.43
N ILE A 147 13.98 -9.06 8.31
CA ILE A 147 13.92 -10.53 8.26
C ILE A 147 15.19 -11.06 7.60
N ASN A 148 15.88 -11.98 8.28
CA ASN A 148 17.07 -12.65 7.77
C ASN A 148 16.94 -14.16 7.98
N GLU A 149 17.77 -14.93 7.29
CA GLU A 149 17.95 -16.35 7.58
C GLU A 149 19.08 -16.55 8.59
N LYS A 150 18.84 -17.40 9.59
CA LYS A 150 19.86 -17.82 10.54
C LYS A 150 19.58 -19.28 10.93
N ASP A 151 20.60 -20.13 10.93
CA ASP A 151 20.50 -21.55 11.33
C ASP A 151 19.37 -22.32 10.60
N ASP A 152 19.24 -22.10 9.28
CA ASP A 152 18.18 -22.68 8.44
C ASP A 152 16.74 -22.35 8.89
N VAL A 153 16.54 -21.23 9.60
CA VAL A 153 15.21 -20.68 9.91
C VAL A 153 15.15 -19.17 9.71
N ALA A 154 13.96 -18.68 9.38
CA ALA A 154 13.69 -17.25 9.33
C ALA A 154 13.79 -16.63 10.74
N TYR A 155 14.47 -15.49 10.83
CA TYR A 155 14.64 -14.71 12.05
C TYR A 155 14.22 -13.25 11.80
N ILE A 156 13.46 -12.67 12.72
CA ILE A 156 13.02 -11.27 12.66
C ILE A 156 13.78 -10.44 13.71
N ASN A 157 14.52 -9.43 13.25
CA ASN A 157 15.16 -8.45 14.12
C ASN A 157 14.11 -7.45 14.64
N SER A 158 13.79 -7.54 15.93
CA SER A 158 12.78 -6.69 16.59
C SER A 158 13.11 -5.20 16.58
N SER A 159 14.40 -4.83 16.49
CA SER A 159 14.83 -3.42 16.45
C SER A 159 14.60 -2.77 15.08
N LEU A 160 14.48 -3.57 14.02
CA LEU A 160 14.18 -3.12 12.66
C LEU A 160 12.72 -3.33 12.27
N CYS A 161 12.01 -4.22 12.98
CA CYS A 161 10.64 -4.57 12.69
C CYS A 161 9.69 -3.41 13.02
N LEU A 162 8.99 -2.89 12.00
CA LEU A 162 7.97 -1.85 12.17
C LEU A 162 6.56 -2.41 12.47
N GLY A 163 6.42 -3.73 12.59
CA GLY A 163 5.13 -4.37 12.88
C GLY A 163 4.08 -4.25 11.78
N CYS A 164 4.47 -4.07 10.51
CA CYS A 164 3.54 -3.83 9.39
C CYS A 164 2.60 -5.00 9.07
N GLY A 165 2.88 -6.23 9.52
CA GLY A 165 1.99 -7.38 9.36
C GLY A 165 2.02 -8.07 8.00
N ILE A 166 2.59 -7.47 6.96
CA ILE A 166 2.62 -8.08 5.60
C ILE A 166 3.29 -9.47 5.61
N CYS A 167 4.36 -9.64 6.40
CA CYS A 167 5.05 -10.93 6.51
C CYS A 167 4.21 -12.03 7.16
N GLU A 168 3.25 -11.69 8.03
CA GLU A 168 2.28 -12.63 8.59
C GLU A 168 1.30 -13.10 7.50
N GLU A 169 0.76 -12.18 6.70
CA GLU A 169 -0.22 -12.50 5.65
C GLU A 169 0.35 -13.39 4.54
N ILE A 170 1.61 -13.19 4.16
CA ILE A 170 2.24 -13.95 3.07
C ILE A 170 2.79 -15.30 3.52
N CYS A 171 2.89 -15.56 4.83
CA CYS A 171 3.50 -16.79 5.33
C CYS A 171 2.58 -17.99 5.09
N PRO A 172 2.92 -18.94 4.21
CA PRO A 172 2.03 -20.05 3.89
C PRO A 172 1.83 -21.04 5.05
N ASN A 173 2.74 -21.02 6.03
CA ASN A 173 2.70 -21.89 7.20
C ASN A 173 2.10 -21.20 8.44
N ASN A 174 1.65 -19.94 8.33
CA ASN A 174 1.22 -19.11 9.47
C ASN A 174 2.27 -19.06 10.61
N ALA A 175 3.55 -19.18 10.26
CA ALA A 175 4.65 -19.21 11.21
C ALA A 175 5.09 -17.82 11.68
N ILE A 176 4.44 -16.75 11.25
CA ILE A 176 4.79 -15.37 11.64
C ILE A 176 3.59 -14.75 12.34
N ASN A 177 3.76 -14.32 13.59
CA ASN A 177 2.69 -13.77 14.42
C ASN A 177 3.16 -12.55 15.22
N ARG A 178 2.22 -11.88 15.89
CA ARG A 178 2.51 -10.82 16.86
C ARG A 178 2.57 -11.44 18.25
N GLU A 179 3.53 -11.06 19.08
CA GLU A 179 3.55 -11.49 20.49
C GLU A 179 2.27 -10.98 21.19
N GLU A 180 1.55 -11.89 21.83
CA GLU A 180 0.56 -11.54 22.85
C GLU A 180 1.32 -11.31 24.16
N LEU A 181 1.36 -10.05 24.61
CA LEU A 181 1.72 -9.72 25.99
C LEU A 181 0.56 -10.10 26.91
#